data_AF-A0A4Q9HJQ9-F1
#
_entry.id   AF-A0A4Q9HJQ9-F1
#
_cell.length_a   1.000
_cell.length_b   1.000
_cell.length_c   1.000
_cell.angle_alpha   90.00
_cell.angle_beta   90.00
_cell.angle_gamma   90.00
#
_symmetry.space_group_name_H-M   'P 1'
#
loop_
_entity.id
_entity.type
_entity.pdbx_description
1 polymer ?
#
loop_
_entity_poly.entity_id
_entity_poly.type
_entity_poly.pdbx_seq_one_letter_code
_entity_poly.pdbx_strand_id
1 'polypeptide(L)'
;MTHLRDAGLTGNETIETSFGTLRLEHTFPTDESSELLFDQLDAQRAAQAYLWSLPLVGFLTWRERAAEIFGATRFGDFVVYDSLREKRGIVTANLTTPYVINFTSLADGPLLIDYPAGPTAGGVLDFWQRPVVDLGQTGPDRGDGGGYAVLGPHHDDTPFQGSGRYVVRSQTVNLFIAFRVLTQDLRPMAAAKAGLKLSRAGSGPAPVRFIEGVDREWSATPARGMQYWQDLATVLAEEPVREVDKALMAMVEPFLNSVQE
;
A
#
# COMPACT_ATOMS: atom_id res chain seq x y z
N MET A 1 -6.11 47.60 4.34
CA MET A 1 -5.89 46.15 4.41
C MET A 1 -5.27 45.86 5.75
N THR A 2 -5.87 44.96 6.52
CA THR A 2 -5.38 44.50 7.83
C THR A 2 -4.62 43.20 7.60
N HIS A 3 -3.47 43.00 8.25
CA HIS A 3 -2.79 41.69 8.20
C HIS A 3 -3.62 40.67 8.99
N LEU A 4 -3.71 39.40 8.55
CA LEU A 4 -4.54 38.36 9.20
C LEU A 4 -4.42 38.31 10.74
N ARG A 5 -3.20 38.40 11.26
CA ARG A 5 -2.90 38.41 12.72
C ARG A 5 -3.60 39.53 13.51
N ASP A 6 -3.92 40.64 12.85
CA ASP A 6 -4.49 41.85 13.44
C ASP A 6 -5.97 42.04 13.03
N ALA A 7 -6.55 41.09 12.27
CA ALA A 7 -7.89 41.20 11.73
C ALA A 7 -8.96 41.18 12.83
N GLY A 8 -9.91 42.11 12.74
CA GLY A 8 -11.01 42.24 13.70
C GLY A 8 -12.16 41.26 13.47
N LEU A 9 -12.28 40.73 12.24
CA LEU A 9 -13.35 39.82 11.79
C LEU A 9 -14.76 40.36 12.07
N THR A 10 -14.95 41.69 11.98
CA THR A 10 -16.23 42.36 12.25
C THR A 10 -16.48 43.51 11.29
N GLY A 11 -17.75 43.74 10.95
CA GLY A 11 -18.15 44.83 10.07
C GLY A 11 -17.56 44.68 8.66
N ASN A 12 -17.19 45.81 8.06
CA ASN A 12 -16.54 45.81 6.76
C ASN A 12 -15.02 45.81 6.96
N GLU A 13 -14.34 44.78 6.46
CA GLU A 13 -12.90 44.64 6.63
C GLU A 13 -12.26 44.07 5.35
N THR A 14 -11.01 44.43 5.08
CA THR A 14 -10.21 43.81 4.02
C THR A 14 -8.94 43.26 4.64
N ILE A 15 -8.75 41.96 4.57
CA ILE A 15 -7.74 41.20 5.30
C ILE A 15 -6.74 40.60 4.29
N GLU A 16 -5.46 40.83 4.51
CA GLU A 16 -4.37 40.24 3.75
C GLU A 16 -3.98 38.88 4.33
N THR A 17 -3.94 37.85 3.49
CA THR A 17 -3.52 36.49 3.84
C THR A 17 -2.46 35.98 2.87
N SER A 18 -1.81 34.86 3.19
CA SER A 18 -0.81 34.25 2.31
C SER A 18 -1.38 33.61 1.04
N PHE A 19 -2.70 33.43 0.97
CA PHE A 19 -3.40 32.79 -0.15
C PHE A 19 -4.31 33.76 -0.91
N GLY A 20 -4.30 35.04 -0.54
CA GLY A 20 -5.04 36.10 -1.22
C GLY A 20 -5.68 37.09 -0.25
N THR A 21 -6.50 38.00 -0.79
CA THR A 21 -7.18 39.03 0.01
C THR A 21 -8.60 38.58 0.35
N LEU A 22 -8.96 38.60 1.63
CA LEU A 22 -10.32 38.37 2.08
C LEU A 22 -11.03 39.71 2.32
N ARG A 23 -12.33 39.76 2.03
CA ARG A 23 -13.21 40.91 2.23
C ARG A 23 -14.42 40.47 3.04
N LEU A 24 -14.73 41.24 4.06
CA LEU A 24 -15.95 41.13 4.85
C LEU A 24 -16.88 42.30 4.53
N GLU A 25 -18.17 42.01 4.39
CA GLU A 25 -19.26 42.98 4.35
C GLU A 25 -20.24 42.65 5.47
N HIS A 26 -20.46 43.60 6.38
CA HIS A 26 -21.30 43.42 7.57
C HIS A 26 -20.96 42.16 8.39
N THR A 27 -19.66 41.84 8.51
CA THR A 27 -19.10 40.64 9.17
C THR A 27 -19.13 39.35 8.34
N PHE A 28 -19.80 39.33 7.18
CA PHE A 28 -19.86 38.15 6.33
C PHE A 28 -18.78 38.19 5.25
N PRO A 29 -18.10 37.07 4.94
CA PRO A 29 -17.26 36.99 3.74
C PRO A 29 -18.09 37.30 2.49
N THR A 30 -17.54 38.11 1.59
CA THR A 30 -18.07 38.24 0.23
C THR A 30 -18.01 36.88 -0.48
N ASP A 31 -18.83 36.65 -1.50
CA ASP A 31 -18.82 35.40 -2.29
C ASP A 31 -17.41 35.03 -2.79
N GLU A 32 -16.68 35.99 -3.36
CA GLU A 32 -15.29 35.83 -3.82
C GLU A 32 -14.33 35.39 -2.70
N SER A 33 -14.54 35.89 -1.49
CA SER A 33 -13.71 35.51 -0.32
C SER A 33 -14.12 34.16 0.25
N SER A 34 -15.40 33.80 0.14
CA SER A 34 -15.90 32.47 0.50
C SER A 34 -15.27 31.41 -0.41
N GLU A 35 -15.29 31.62 -1.74
CA GLU A 35 -14.63 30.76 -2.72
C GLU A 35 -13.14 30.61 -2.40
N LEU A 36 -12.44 31.71 -2.17
CA LEU A 36 -11.02 31.69 -1.83
C LEU A 36 -10.71 30.90 -0.54
N LEU A 37 -11.59 30.97 0.47
CA LEU A 37 -11.45 30.19 1.70
C LEU A 37 -11.65 28.69 1.45
N PHE A 38 -12.60 28.30 0.61
CA PHE A 38 -12.82 26.90 0.24
C PHE A 38 -11.69 26.35 -0.64
N ASP A 39 -11.20 27.13 -1.61
CA ASP A 39 -10.02 26.76 -2.42
C ASP A 39 -8.79 26.51 -1.54
N GLN A 40 -8.56 27.39 -0.56
CA GLN A 40 -7.46 27.24 0.38
C GLN A 40 -7.64 26.05 1.32
N LEU A 41 -8.87 25.78 1.77
CA LEU A 41 -9.19 24.60 2.58
C LEU A 41 -8.90 23.32 1.80
N ASP A 42 -9.26 23.27 0.53
CA ASP A 42 -9.04 22.12 -0.33
C ASP A 42 -7.56 21.92 -0.65
N ALA A 43 -6.81 23.00 -0.89
CA ALA A 43 -5.36 22.94 -1.03
C ALA A 43 -4.67 22.35 0.22
N GLN A 44 -5.13 22.73 1.42
CA GLN A 44 -4.60 22.18 2.67
C GLN A 44 -4.96 20.71 2.86
N ARG A 45 -6.20 20.32 2.56
CA ARG A 45 -6.65 18.92 2.61
C ARG A 45 -5.85 18.05 1.66
N ALA A 46 -5.65 18.49 0.42
CA ALA A 46 -4.84 17.77 -0.57
C ALA A 46 -3.39 17.61 -0.07
N ALA A 47 -2.77 18.64 0.48
CA ALA A 47 -1.40 18.52 1.00
C ALA A 47 -1.27 17.46 2.11
N GLN A 48 -2.23 17.41 3.04
CA GLN A 48 -2.23 16.40 4.12
C GLN A 48 -2.55 15.00 3.59
N ALA A 49 -3.54 14.88 2.69
CA ALA A 49 -3.92 13.62 2.07
C ALA A 49 -2.77 13.00 1.27
N TYR A 50 -1.99 13.82 0.56
CA TYR A 50 -0.80 13.36 -0.15
C TYR A 50 0.17 12.67 0.82
N LEU A 51 0.53 13.32 1.93
CA LEU A 51 1.47 12.77 2.91
C LEU A 51 0.96 11.48 3.56
N TRP A 52 -0.32 11.46 3.94
CA TRP A 52 -0.96 10.30 4.55
C TRP A 52 -0.96 9.09 3.61
N SER A 53 -1.29 9.30 2.34
CA SER A 53 -1.48 8.23 1.36
C SER A 53 -0.21 7.69 0.72
N LEU A 54 0.96 8.27 0.99
CA LEU A 54 2.25 7.84 0.41
C LEU A 54 2.47 6.31 0.48
N PRO A 55 2.19 5.61 1.60
CA PRO A 55 2.43 4.17 1.67
C PRO A 55 1.50 3.37 0.74
N LEU A 56 0.22 3.74 0.68
CA LEU A 56 -0.79 3.12 -0.17
C LEU A 56 -0.44 3.26 -1.65
N VAL A 57 -0.22 4.51 -2.10
CA VAL A 57 0.07 4.80 -3.50
C VAL A 57 1.41 4.17 -3.89
N GLY A 58 2.40 4.16 -2.99
CA GLY A 58 3.68 3.47 -3.21
C GLY A 58 3.51 1.98 -3.53
N PHE A 59 2.73 1.24 -2.75
CA PHE A 59 2.49 -0.19 -2.98
C PHE A 59 1.58 -0.44 -4.19
N LEU A 60 0.57 0.41 -4.42
CA LEU A 60 -0.23 0.33 -5.65
C LEU A 60 0.66 0.52 -6.88
N THR A 61 1.46 1.59 -6.94
CA THR A 61 2.36 1.84 -8.06
C THR A 61 3.29 0.66 -8.28
N TRP A 62 3.88 0.09 -7.22
CA TRP A 62 4.72 -1.10 -7.38
C TRP A 62 3.93 -2.29 -7.93
N ARG A 63 2.76 -2.61 -7.37
CA ARG A 63 1.90 -3.70 -7.86
C ARG A 63 1.62 -3.56 -9.36
N GLU A 64 1.13 -2.40 -9.79
CA GLU A 64 0.76 -2.15 -11.19
C GLU A 64 1.97 -2.20 -12.12
N ARG A 65 3.11 -1.62 -11.72
CA ARG A 65 4.34 -1.66 -12.52
C ARG A 65 4.94 -3.07 -12.58
N ALA A 66 4.84 -3.84 -11.50
CA ALA A 66 5.28 -5.23 -11.50
C ALA A 66 4.43 -6.07 -12.47
N ALA A 67 3.11 -5.86 -12.47
CA ALA A 67 2.20 -6.49 -13.41
C ALA A 67 2.51 -6.09 -14.87
N GLU A 68 2.71 -4.80 -15.15
CA GLU A 68 3.02 -4.26 -16.49
C GLU A 68 4.36 -4.77 -17.04
N ILE A 69 5.43 -4.70 -16.24
CA ILE A 69 6.79 -4.94 -16.71
C ILE A 69 7.15 -6.43 -16.70
N PHE A 70 6.68 -7.17 -15.70
CA PHE A 70 7.05 -8.57 -15.48
C PHE A 70 5.91 -9.55 -15.81
N GLY A 71 4.68 -9.06 -16.02
CA GLY A 71 3.53 -9.93 -16.30
C GLY A 71 3.02 -10.69 -15.08
N ALA A 72 3.26 -10.15 -13.88
CA ALA A 72 2.83 -10.71 -12.59
C ALA A 72 1.37 -10.33 -12.29
N THR A 73 0.43 -11.05 -12.91
CA THR A 73 -1.02 -10.74 -12.87
C THR A 73 -1.86 -11.82 -12.21
N ARG A 74 -1.26 -12.96 -11.85
CA ARG A 74 -1.97 -14.11 -11.26
C ARG A 74 -1.69 -14.22 -9.77
N PHE A 75 -2.65 -14.80 -9.03
CA PHE A 75 -2.59 -14.98 -7.56
C PHE A 75 -1.29 -15.60 -7.02
N GLY A 76 -0.64 -16.49 -7.78
CA GLY A 76 0.61 -17.15 -7.40
C GLY A 76 1.87 -16.62 -8.08
N ASP A 77 1.80 -15.48 -8.77
CA ASP A 77 2.96 -14.90 -9.45
C ASP A 77 3.87 -14.15 -8.48
N PHE A 78 5.09 -14.64 -8.32
CA PHE A 78 6.16 -13.93 -7.63
C PHE A 78 7.16 -13.40 -8.66
N VAL A 79 7.57 -12.15 -8.52
CA VAL A 79 8.69 -11.59 -9.27
C VAL A 79 9.96 -11.77 -8.46
N VAL A 80 11.00 -12.29 -9.11
CA VAL A 80 12.34 -12.40 -8.54
C VAL A 80 13.18 -11.25 -9.08
N TYR A 81 13.56 -10.33 -8.20
CA TYR A 81 14.40 -9.19 -8.51
C TYR A 81 15.84 -9.51 -8.10
N ASP A 82 16.69 -9.81 -9.08
CA ASP A 82 18.08 -10.22 -8.85
C ASP A 82 19.08 -9.24 -9.48
N SER A 83 18.85 -8.87 -10.74
CA SER A 83 19.76 -7.98 -11.46
C SER A 83 19.73 -6.55 -10.92
N LEU A 84 20.79 -5.78 -11.19
CA LEU A 84 20.83 -4.36 -10.88
C LEU A 84 19.69 -3.58 -11.56
N ARG A 85 19.33 -3.93 -12.80
CA ARG A 85 18.26 -3.27 -13.55
C ARG A 85 16.89 -3.50 -12.91
N GLU A 86 16.62 -4.73 -12.51
CA GLU A 86 15.37 -5.10 -11.84
C GLU A 86 15.29 -4.49 -10.43
N LYS A 87 16.40 -4.43 -9.71
CA LYS A 87 16.42 -3.92 -8.32
C LYS A 87 16.48 -2.39 -8.22
N ARG A 88 16.97 -1.70 -9.25
CA ARG A 88 16.99 -0.22 -9.30
C ARG A 88 15.60 0.42 -9.27
N GLY A 89 14.58 -0.30 -9.73
CA GLY A 89 13.21 0.18 -9.65
C GLY A 89 12.62 0.17 -8.24
N ILE A 90 13.24 -0.55 -7.30
CA ILE A 90 12.79 -0.66 -5.92
C ILE A 90 13.45 0.44 -5.08
N VAL A 91 12.63 1.21 -4.35
CA VAL A 91 13.11 2.26 -3.45
C VAL A 91 14.04 1.65 -2.41
N THR A 92 15.25 2.22 -2.28
CA THR A 92 16.28 1.84 -1.30
C THR A 92 16.64 0.34 -1.24
N ALA A 93 16.60 -0.35 -2.39
CA ALA A 93 16.95 -1.76 -2.49
C ALA A 93 18.38 -2.07 -2.04
N ASN A 94 18.57 -3.21 -1.36
CA ASN A 94 19.91 -3.80 -1.23
C ASN A 94 20.34 -4.42 -2.56
N LEU A 95 21.64 -4.52 -2.86
CA LEU A 95 22.12 -5.20 -4.09
C LEU A 95 22.62 -6.64 -3.84
N THR A 96 22.68 -7.09 -2.59
CA THR A 96 23.40 -8.33 -2.22
C THR A 96 22.56 -9.60 -2.26
N THR A 97 21.25 -9.51 -2.00
CA THR A 97 20.36 -10.67 -1.93
C THR A 97 19.20 -10.52 -2.91
N PRO A 98 18.81 -11.56 -3.67
CA PRO A 98 17.63 -11.49 -4.52
C PRO A 98 16.36 -11.27 -3.67
N TYR A 99 15.41 -10.51 -4.20
CA TYR A 99 14.08 -10.38 -3.58
C TYR A 99 13.08 -11.25 -4.32
N VAL A 100 12.22 -11.94 -3.58
CA VAL A 100 11.09 -12.69 -4.12
C VAL A 100 9.82 -12.06 -3.58
N ILE A 101 9.03 -11.45 -4.46
CA ILE A 101 7.93 -10.56 -4.05
C ILE A 101 6.66 -10.90 -4.82
N ASN A 102 5.54 -10.91 -4.11
CA ASN A 102 4.20 -11.04 -4.66
C ASN A 102 3.30 -9.94 -4.07
N PHE A 103 2.43 -9.40 -4.92
CA PHE A 103 1.28 -8.63 -4.50
C PHE A 103 0.04 -9.51 -4.70
N THR A 104 -0.82 -9.59 -3.70
CA THR A 104 -2.04 -10.40 -3.77
C THR A 104 -3.18 -9.76 -2.99
N SER A 105 -4.37 -10.34 -3.09
CA SER A 105 -5.59 -9.80 -2.48
C SER A 105 -6.36 -10.88 -1.73
N LEU A 106 -6.91 -10.47 -0.59
CA LEU A 106 -7.79 -11.22 0.27
C LEU A 106 -9.27 -11.10 -0.15
N ALA A 107 -9.59 -10.43 -1.26
CA ALA A 107 -10.96 -10.20 -1.71
C ALA A 107 -11.74 -11.51 -1.95
N ASP A 108 -11.07 -12.54 -2.46
CA ASP A 108 -11.67 -13.86 -2.68
C ASP A 108 -11.54 -14.80 -1.46
N GLY A 109 -11.23 -14.25 -0.28
CA GLY A 109 -11.14 -14.98 0.99
C GLY A 109 -9.74 -15.10 1.58
N PRO A 110 -9.62 -15.72 2.77
CA PRO A 110 -8.36 -15.89 3.48
C PRO A 110 -7.25 -16.53 2.64
N LEU A 111 -6.04 -16.01 2.78
CA LEU A 111 -4.84 -16.55 2.15
C LEU A 111 -4.20 -17.59 3.08
N LEU A 112 -3.92 -18.77 2.55
CA LEU A 112 -3.11 -19.78 3.23
C LEU A 112 -1.72 -19.82 2.59
N ILE A 113 -0.70 -19.73 3.44
CA ILE A 113 0.71 -19.82 3.03
C ILE A 113 1.29 -21.05 3.71
N ASP A 114 1.77 -22.02 2.94
CA ASP A 114 2.66 -23.05 3.47
C ASP A 114 4.08 -22.58 3.15
N TYR A 115 4.75 -22.06 4.17
CA TYR A 115 6.07 -21.45 4.06
C TYR A 115 7.17 -22.49 4.30
N PRO A 116 8.18 -22.57 3.42
CA PRO A 116 9.21 -23.60 3.48
C PRO A 116 10.21 -23.37 4.62
N ALA A 117 10.77 -24.46 5.15
CA ALA A 117 11.92 -24.40 6.05
C ALA A 117 13.17 -23.88 5.32
N GLY A 118 14.02 -23.14 6.03
CA GLY A 118 15.32 -22.73 5.53
C GLY A 118 15.78 -21.35 5.99
N PRO A 119 16.99 -20.93 5.55
CA PRO A 119 17.60 -19.67 5.95
C PRO A 119 16.99 -18.50 5.16
N THR A 120 15.72 -18.21 5.42
CA THR A 120 15.00 -17.09 4.79
C THR A 120 14.59 -16.05 5.83
N ALA A 121 14.40 -14.81 5.37
CA ALA A 121 13.71 -13.78 6.13
C ALA A 121 12.75 -13.05 5.20
N GLY A 122 11.55 -12.78 5.69
CA GLY A 122 10.50 -12.15 4.91
C GLY A 122 9.36 -11.69 5.80
N GLY A 123 8.25 -11.34 5.16
CA GLY A 123 7.04 -10.94 5.84
C GLY A 123 5.87 -10.77 4.89
N VAL A 124 4.70 -10.72 5.50
CA VAL A 124 3.47 -10.24 4.88
C VAL A 124 3.21 -8.84 5.42
N LEU A 125 3.06 -7.88 4.54
CA LEU A 125 2.70 -6.50 4.87
C LEU A 125 1.31 -6.20 4.32
N ASP A 126 0.60 -5.34 5.03
CA ASP A 126 -0.63 -4.72 4.55
C ASP A 126 -0.30 -3.57 3.59
N PHE A 127 -1.30 -2.98 2.93
CA PHE A 127 -1.09 -1.91 1.95
C PHE A 127 -0.73 -0.55 2.55
N TRP A 128 -0.79 -0.44 3.88
CA TRP A 128 -0.17 0.67 4.63
C TRP A 128 1.30 0.41 4.95
N GLN A 129 1.89 -0.64 4.37
CA GLN A 129 3.25 -1.10 4.57
C GLN A 129 3.54 -1.51 6.02
N ARG A 130 2.52 -1.89 6.79
CA ARG A 130 2.69 -2.35 8.16
C ARG A 130 2.88 -3.86 8.18
N PRO A 131 3.76 -4.39 9.03
CA PRO A 131 3.95 -5.82 9.15
C PRO A 131 2.67 -6.47 9.70
N VAL A 132 2.14 -7.45 8.97
CA VAL A 132 1.07 -8.33 9.43
C VAL A 132 1.69 -9.53 10.15
N VAL A 133 2.72 -10.13 9.55
CA VAL A 133 3.50 -11.21 10.14
C VAL A 133 4.88 -11.34 9.49
N ASP A 134 5.90 -11.66 10.28
CA ASP A 134 7.22 -12.03 9.78
C ASP A 134 7.25 -13.51 9.34
N LEU A 135 8.10 -13.82 8.37
CA LEU A 135 8.27 -15.17 7.81
C LEU A 135 9.75 -15.62 7.89
N GLY A 136 9.98 -16.90 8.09
CA GLY A 136 11.31 -17.49 8.16
C GLY A 136 11.97 -17.29 9.52
N GLN A 137 13.27 -17.01 9.54
CA GLN A 137 14.05 -16.96 10.78
C GLN A 137 13.55 -15.92 11.81
N THR A 138 12.94 -14.83 11.32
CA THR A 138 12.37 -13.78 12.17
C THR A 138 10.89 -14.00 12.47
N GLY A 139 10.24 -14.94 11.77
CA GLY A 139 8.84 -15.26 11.92
C GLY A 139 8.54 -16.20 13.08
N PRO A 140 7.25 -16.45 13.36
CA PRO A 140 6.81 -17.45 14.33
C PRO A 140 7.31 -18.86 14.02
N ASP A 141 7.61 -19.17 12.76
CA ASP A 141 8.16 -20.45 12.29
C ASP A 141 9.65 -20.64 12.63
N ARG A 142 10.36 -19.55 12.95
CA ARG A 142 11.79 -19.55 13.33
C ARG A 142 12.71 -20.21 12.30
N GLY A 143 12.30 -20.29 11.03
CA GLY A 143 13.03 -20.92 9.93
C GLY A 143 12.76 -22.42 9.76
N ASP A 144 11.94 -23.03 10.61
CA ASP A 144 11.54 -24.44 10.50
C ASP A 144 10.39 -24.65 9.49
N GLY A 145 9.89 -23.55 8.91
CA GLY A 145 8.72 -23.57 8.03
C GLY A 145 7.41 -23.69 8.81
N GLY A 146 6.30 -23.37 8.15
CA GLY A 146 5.03 -23.33 8.85
C GLY A 146 3.84 -22.95 7.97
N GLY A 147 2.65 -23.29 8.45
CA GLY A 147 1.41 -22.87 7.83
C GLY A 147 0.92 -21.55 8.42
N TYR A 148 0.51 -20.62 7.57
CA TYR A 148 -0.12 -19.35 7.94
C TYR A 148 -1.53 -19.28 7.38
N ALA A 149 -2.42 -18.63 8.12
CA ALA A 149 -3.72 -18.20 7.64
C ALA A 149 -3.80 -16.67 7.81
N VAL A 150 -3.74 -15.95 6.69
CA VAL A 150 -3.82 -14.48 6.64
C VAL A 150 -5.26 -14.08 6.34
N LEU A 151 -5.90 -13.46 7.32
CA LEU A 151 -7.28 -13.00 7.29
C LEU A 151 -7.35 -11.53 6.88
N GLY A 152 -8.42 -11.16 6.19
CA GLY A 152 -8.74 -9.77 5.91
C GLY A 152 -9.48 -9.12 7.09
N PRO A 153 -9.80 -7.82 7.01
CA PRO A 153 -10.40 -7.07 8.13
C PRO A 153 -11.68 -7.69 8.69
N HIS A 154 -12.50 -8.31 7.83
CA HIS A 154 -13.83 -8.81 8.17
C HIS A 154 -13.99 -10.32 8.03
N HIS A 155 -12.91 -11.09 7.80
CA HIS A 155 -13.01 -12.54 7.70
C HIS A 155 -13.24 -13.19 9.08
N ASP A 156 -14.09 -14.21 9.12
CA ASP A 156 -14.25 -15.07 10.29
C ASP A 156 -12.98 -15.91 10.50
N ASP A 157 -12.48 -15.95 11.74
CA ASP A 157 -11.31 -16.74 12.12
C ASP A 157 -11.67 -18.14 12.64
N THR A 158 -12.95 -18.39 12.95
CA THR A 158 -13.44 -19.65 13.50
C THR A 158 -12.95 -20.88 12.71
N PRO A 159 -12.94 -20.89 11.36
CA PRO A 159 -12.48 -22.04 10.58
C PRO A 159 -10.99 -22.39 10.78
N PHE A 160 -10.18 -21.47 11.30
CA PHE A 160 -8.73 -21.65 11.47
C PHE A 160 -8.32 -21.92 12.92
N GLN A 161 -9.27 -21.83 13.86
CA GLN A 161 -9.02 -22.16 15.26
C GLN A 161 -8.61 -23.63 15.39
N GLY A 162 -7.47 -23.88 16.05
CA GLY A 162 -6.92 -25.24 16.20
C GLY A 162 -6.35 -25.87 14.92
N SER A 163 -6.24 -25.12 13.81
CA SER A 163 -5.72 -25.64 12.54
C SER A 163 -4.22 -25.96 12.55
N GLY A 164 -3.50 -25.57 13.60
CA GLY A 164 -2.03 -25.64 13.67
C GLY A 164 -1.32 -24.58 12.81
N ARG A 165 -2.07 -23.67 12.17
CA ARG A 165 -1.52 -22.54 11.42
C ARG A 165 -1.38 -21.31 12.31
N TYR A 166 -0.41 -20.46 11.99
CA TYR A 166 -0.33 -19.11 12.54
C TYR A 166 -1.44 -18.25 11.92
N VAL A 167 -2.45 -17.90 12.71
CA VAL A 167 -3.58 -17.10 12.26
C VAL A 167 -3.28 -15.63 12.53
N VAL A 168 -3.28 -14.81 11.47
CA VAL A 168 -2.98 -13.38 11.53
C VAL A 168 -3.99 -12.59 10.73
N ARG A 169 -4.15 -11.30 11.03
CA ARG A 169 -5.17 -10.44 10.41
C ARG A 169 -4.56 -9.18 9.84
N SER A 170 -4.76 -8.96 8.56
CA SER A 170 -4.49 -7.70 7.89
C SER A 170 -5.63 -6.71 8.12
N GLN A 171 -5.29 -5.42 8.19
CA GLN A 171 -6.27 -4.34 8.19
C GLN A 171 -6.58 -3.83 6.77
N THR A 172 -5.94 -4.39 5.75
CA THR A 172 -6.23 -4.16 4.33
C THR A 172 -6.55 -5.48 3.63
N VAL A 173 -7.24 -5.38 2.50
CA VAL A 173 -7.56 -6.49 1.61
C VAL A 173 -6.36 -6.83 0.72
N ASN A 174 -5.65 -5.82 0.20
CA ASN A 174 -4.43 -6.05 -0.56
C ASN A 174 -3.23 -6.30 0.36
N LEU A 175 -2.33 -7.15 -0.09
CA LEU A 175 -1.15 -7.61 0.63
C LEU A 175 0.10 -7.52 -0.23
N PHE A 176 1.22 -7.34 0.46
CA PHE A 176 2.56 -7.54 -0.06
C PHE A 176 3.21 -8.72 0.66
N ILE A 177 3.73 -9.68 -0.09
CA ILE A 177 4.46 -10.83 0.46
C ILE A 177 5.87 -10.76 -0.11
N ALA A 178 6.86 -10.73 0.76
CA ALA A 178 8.24 -10.76 0.33
C ALA A 178 9.08 -11.67 1.21
N PHE A 179 10.06 -12.31 0.59
CA PHE A 179 11.15 -12.95 1.30
C PHE A 179 12.45 -12.84 0.52
N ARG A 180 13.55 -13.05 1.24
CA ARG A 180 14.89 -13.23 0.70
C ARG A 180 15.54 -14.44 1.35
N VAL A 181 16.50 -15.00 0.65
CA VAL A 181 17.37 -16.05 1.18
C VAL A 181 18.61 -15.39 1.78
N LEU A 182 18.97 -15.78 2.99
CA LEU A 182 20.05 -15.19 3.79
C LEU A 182 21.43 -15.83 3.54
N THR A 183 21.57 -16.51 2.40
CA THR A 183 22.80 -17.16 1.98
C THR A 183 23.03 -16.92 0.49
N GLN A 184 24.29 -16.97 0.08
CA GLN A 184 24.71 -16.87 -1.32
C GLN A 184 24.60 -18.20 -2.07
N ASP A 185 24.30 -19.31 -1.36
CA ASP A 185 24.04 -20.59 -2.00
C ASP A 185 22.69 -20.54 -2.75
N LEU A 186 22.70 -20.96 -4.01
CA LEU A 186 21.50 -21.02 -4.84
C LEU A 186 20.56 -22.17 -4.44
N ARG A 187 21.06 -23.21 -3.76
CA ARG A 187 20.26 -24.39 -3.39
C ARG A 187 19.13 -24.04 -2.41
N PRO A 188 19.36 -23.27 -1.33
CA PRO A 188 18.28 -22.83 -0.45
C PRO A 188 17.22 -21.96 -1.15
N MET A 189 17.60 -21.17 -2.16
CA MET A 189 16.63 -20.44 -2.98
C MET A 189 15.75 -21.39 -3.80
N ALA A 190 16.34 -22.38 -4.47
CA ALA A 190 15.59 -23.38 -5.20
C ALA A 190 14.64 -24.18 -4.28
N ALA A 191 15.13 -24.56 -3.09
CA ALA A 191 14.33 -25.26 -2.10
C ALA A 191 13.15 -24.40 -1.56
N ALA A 192 13.40 -23.12 -1.26
CA ALA A 192 12.36 -22.20 -0.82
C ALA A 192 11.27 -22.03 -1.89
N LYS A 193 11.68 -21.81 -3.16
CA LYS A 193 10.74 -21.70 -4.27
C LYS A 193 9.89 -22.97 -4.46
N ALA A 194 10.52 -24.14 -4.39
CA ALA A 194 9.83 -25.41 -4.56
C ALA A 194 8.87 -25.74 -3.40
N GLY A 195 9.20 -25.29 -2.18
CA GLY A 195 8.42 -25.57 -0.98
C GLY A 195 7.29 -24.58 -0.71
N LEU A 196 7.36 -23.35 -1.24
CA LEU A 196 6.33 -22.33 -1.03
C LEU A 196 5.02 -22.72 -1.74
N LYS A 197 3.91 -22.71 -0.99
CA LYS A 197 2.57 -22.92 -1.55
C LYS A 197 1.62 -21.83 -1.08
N LEU A 198 0.79 -21.35 -2.01
CA LEU A 198 -0.31 -20.44 -1.73
C LEU A 198 -1.64 -21.12 -2.04
N SER A 199 -2.63 -20.93 -1.17
CA SER A 199 -4.01 -21.38 -1.40
C SER A 199 -5.00 -20.32 -0.94
N ARG A 200 -6.19 -20.31 -1.53
CA ARG A 200 -7.34 -19.63 -0.91
C ARG A 200 -8.03 -20.62 0.03
N ALA A 201 -8.53 -20.15 1.16
CA ALA A 201 -9.29 -21.01 2.07
C ALA A 201 -10.47 -21.68 1.35
N GLY A 202 -10.68 -22.97 1.62
CA GLY A 202 -11.67 -23.79 0.92
C GLY A 202 -11.26 -24.24 -0.49
N SER A 203 -10.06 -23.87 -0.96
CA SER A 203 -9.50 -24.26 -2.25
C SER A 203 -8.19 -25.04 -2.10
N GLY A 204 -7.79 -25.76 -3.15
CA GLY A 204 -6.47 -26.41 -3.23
C GLY A 204 -5.33 -25.41 -3.49
N PRO A 205 -4.07 -25.88 -3.44
CA PRO A 205 -2.91 -25.05 -3.73
C PRO A 205 -2.95 -24.52 -5.16
N ALA A 206 -2.74 -23.22 -5.31
CA ALA A 206 -2.58 -22.56 -6.58
C ALA A 206 -1.15 -22.77 -7.12
N PRO A 207 -0.96 -22.81 -8.45
CA PRO A 207 0.38 -22.80 -9.03
C PRO A 207 1.14 -21.54 -8.62
N VAL A 208 2.30 -21.72 -7.99
CA VAL A 208 3.24 -20.63 -7.70
C VAL A 208 4.21 -20.53 -8.88
N ARG A 209 4.29 -19.35 -9.49
CA ARG A 209 5.17 -19.07 -10.63
C ARG A 209 6.17 -17.99 -10.24
N PHE A 210 7.45 -18.32 -10.34
CA PHE A 210 8.53 -17.35 -10.16
C PHE A 210 8.91 -16.78 -11.54
N ILE A 211 8.69 -15.48 -11.71
CA ILE A 211 9.04 -14.72 -12.91
C ILE A 211 10.44 -14.15 -12.67
N GLU A 212 11.39 -14.58 -13.50
CA GLU A 212 12.82 -14.29 -13.30
C GLU A 212 13.51 -14.03 -14.63
N GLY A 213 14.63 -13.30 -14.60
CA GLY A 213 15.48 -13.09 -15.78
C GLY A 213 14.84 -12.22 -16.86
N VAL A 214 13.93 -11.31 -16.46
CA VAL A 214 13.30 -10.36 -17.38
C VAL A 214 14.28 -9.24 -17.73
N ASP A 215 15.15 -8.86 -16.78
CA ASP A 215 16.23 -7.86 -16.93
C ASP A 215 15.75 -6.52 -17.50
N ARG A 216 14.59 -6.05 -17.06
CA ARG A 216 14.02 -4.75 -17.45
C ARG A 216 14.25 -3.69 -16.39
N GLU A 217 14.64 -2.51 -16.84
CA GLU A 217 14.67 -1.32 -16.01
C GLU A 217 13.25 -0.74 -15.87
N TRP A 218 12.89 -0.34 -14.66
CA TRP A 218 11.57 0.14 -14.29
C TRP A 218 11.67 1.00 -13.02
N SER A 219 10.55 1.54 -12.53
CA SER A 219 10.50 2.30 -11.27
C SER A 219 9.19 2.07 -10.54
N ALA A 220 9.26 1.80 -9.23
CA ALA A 220 8.15 1.80 -8.30
C ALA A 220 7.84 3.19 -7.73
N THR A 221 8.49 4.24 -8.23
CA THR A 221 8.24 5.61 -7.73
C THR A 221 6.85 6.07 -8.16
N PRO A 222 5.98 6.49 -7.22
CA PRO A 222 4.68 7.05 -7.54
C PRO A 222 4.74 8.14 -8.60
N ALA A 223 3.73 8.18 -9.45
CA ALA A 223 3.57 9.25 -10.42
C ALA A 223 3.35 10.59 -9.70
N ARG A 224 3.64 11.69 -10.41
CA ARG A 224 3.35 13.06 -9.96
C ARG A 224 2.12 13.60 -10.68
N GLY A 225 1.58 14.72 -10.20
CA GLY A 225 0.41 15.35 -10.80
C GLY A 225 -0.86 14.51 -10.61
N MET A 226 -1.80 14.60 -11.55
CA MET A 226 -3.12 14.00 -11.40
C MET A 226 -3.12 12.46 -11.32
N GLN A 227 -2.12 11.81 -11.94
CA GLN A 227 -1.98 10.36 -11.86
C GLN A 227 -1.84 9.86 -10.41
N TYR A 228 -1.19 10.63 -9.53
CA TYR A 228 -1.11 10.27 -8.10
C TYR A 228 -2.50 10.16 -7.46
N TRP A 229 -3.39 11.10 -7.78
CA TRP A 229 -4.74 11.16 -7.23
C TRP A 229 -5.65 10.09 -7.83
N GLN A 230 -5.46 9.74 -9.10
CA GLN A 230 -6.11 8.61 -9.75
C GLN A 230 -5.70 7.29 -9.08
N ASP A 231 -4.40 7.08 -8.87
CA ASP A 231 -3.88 5.91 -8.16
C ASP A 231 -4.42 5.86 -6.73
N LEU A 232 -4.46 6.99 -6.01
CA LEU A 232 -5.06 7.07 -4.70
C LEU A 232 -6.55 6.67 -4.72
N ALA A 233 -7.32 7.17 -5.67
CA ALA A 233 -8.73 6.80 -5.83
C ALA A 233 -8.89 5.30 -6.09
N THR A 234 -8.04 4.71 -6.94
CA THR A 234 -8.04 3.26 -7.22
C THR A 234 -7.81 2.45 -5.96
N VAL A 235 -6.75 2.70 -5.20
CA VAL A 235 -6.44 1.88 -4.02
C VAL A 235 -7.46 2.08 -2.89
N LEU A 236 -8.01 3.29 -2.72
CA LEU A 236 -9.06 3.52 -1.73
C LEU A 236 -10.37 2.79 -2.08
N ALA A 237 -10.68 2.60 -3.36
CA ALA A 237 -11.85 1.83 -3.78
C ALA A 237 -11.71 0.32 -3.53
N GLU A 238 -10.49 -0.19 -3.45
CA GLU A 238 -10.18 -1.60 -3.18
C GLU A 238 -10.14 -1.94 -1.68
N GLU A 239 -10.02 -0.92 -0.82
CA GLU A 239 -9.74 -1.08 0.60
C GLU A 239 -10.91 -0.65 1.48
N PRO A 240 -11.19 -1.35 2.59
CA PRO A 240 -12.16 -0.87 3.56
C PRO A 240 -11.61 0.37 4.30
N VAL A 241 -12.49 1.31 4.60
CA VAL A 241 -12.13 2.47 5.42
C VAL A 241 -11.86 2.03 6.85
N ARG A 242 -10.61 2.19 7.30
CA ARG A 242 -10.24 1.94 8.71
C ARG A 242 -10.74 3.08 9.59
N GLU A 243 -11.04 2.77 10.86
CA GLU A 243 -11.44 3.78 11.85
C GLU A 243 -10.46 4.95 11.95
N VAL A 244 -9.16 4.67 11.91
CA VAL A 244 -8.10 5.68 12.00
C VAL A 244 -8.04 6.63 10.79
N ASP A 245 -8.59 6.22 9.63
CA ASP A 245 -8.52 6.99 8.40
C ASP A 245 -9.77 7.82 8.13
N LYS A 246 -10.85 7.63 8.87
CA LYS A 246 -12.16 8.27 8.58
C LYS A 246 -12.07 9.79 8.40
N ALA A 247 -11.29 10.47 9.24
CA ALA A 247 -11.11 11.92 9.14
C ALA A 247 -10.41 12.32 7.83
N LEU A 248 -9.41 11.55 7.39
CA LEU A 248 -8.69 11.82 6.15
C LEU A 248 -9.49 11.39 4.92
N MET A 249 -10.30 10.33 5.02
CA MET A 249 -11.28 9.98 4.00
C MET A 249 -12.27 11.13 3.76
N ALA A 250 -12.78 11.75 4.82
CA ALA A 250 -13.64 12.94 4.69
C ALA A 250 -12.92 14.15 4.08
N MET A 251 -11.59 14.26 4.25
CA MET A 251 -10.81 15.32 3.59
C MET A 251 -10.65 15.09 2.09
N VAL A 252 -10.62 13.84 1.63
CA VAL A 252 -10.41 13.51 0.20
C VAL A 252 -11.70 13.32 -0.59
N GLU A 253 -12.82 13.09 0.09
CA GLU A 253 -14.13 12.89 -0.54
C GLU A 253 -14.49 13.95 -1.62
N PRO A 254 -14.25 15.27 -1.42
CA PRO A 254 -14.52 16.26 -2.46
C PRO A 254 -13.70 16.08 -3.74
N PHE A 255 -12.51 15.47 -3.64
CA PHE A 255 -11.60 15.25 -4.75
C PHE A 255 -11.83 13.92 -5.47
N LEU A 256 -12.30 12.89 -4.75
CA LEU A 256 -12.50 11.57 -5.36
C LEU A 256 -13.63 11.56 -6.38
N ASN A 257 -14.67 12.38 -6.16
CA ASN A 257 -15.79 12.51 -7.09
C ASN A 257 -15.41 13.24 -8.39
N SER A 258 -14.45 14.17 -8.34
CA SER A 258 -14.00 14.94 -9.52
C SER A 258 -12.99 14.21 -10.40
N VAL A 259 -12.40 13.10 -9.91
CA VAL A 259 -11.49 12.25 -10.68
C VAL A 259 -12.26 11.20 -11.52
N GLN A 260 -13.55 10.99 -11.24
CA GLN A 260 -14.41 10.05 -11.95
C GLN A 260 -15.18 10.67 -13.13
N GLU A 261 -15.14 11.99 -13.29
CA GLU A 261 -15.70 12.75 -14.43
C GLU A 261 -14.62 13.06 -15.48
#